data_AF-A0A971D4M7-F1
#
_entry.id   AF-A0A971D4M7-F1
#
_cell.length_a   1.000
_cell.length_b   1.000
_cell.length_c   1.000
_cell.angle_alpha   90.00
_cell.angle_beta   90.00
_cell.angle_gamma   90.00
#
_symmetry.space_group_name_H-M   'P 1'
#
loop_
_entity.id
_entity.type
_entity.pdbx_description
1 polymer ?
#
loop_
_entity_poly.entity_id
_entity_poly.type
_entity_poly.pdbx_seq_one_letter_code
_entity_poly.pdbx_strand_id
1 'polypeptide(L)'
;MPAPRRRTPDFRDESEAYSSFRRGVRFLEEGHPAQAAMHLSRALMLEPGRTSIREALGRAEFALGRFERAATLFREITDDVPDHAYAHYALARCLRRLGERREARAHLRLARALDPASEVYRQPLEGVD
;
A
#
# COMPACT_ATOMS: atom_id res chain seq x y z
N MET A 1 22.47 -17.58 25.55
CA MET A 1 21.36 -17.22 24.65
C MET A 1 21.90 -17.07 23.24
N PRO A 2 21.55 -17.92 22.26
CA PRO A 2 21.99 -17.72 20.88
C PRO A 2 21.21 -16.57 20.24
N ALA A 3 21.91 -15.67 19.55
CA ALA A 3 21.32 -14.55 18.82
C ALA A 3 20.40 -15.03 17.67
N PRO A 4 19.34 -14.29 17.30
CA PRO A 4 18.51 -14.64 16.16
C PRO A 4 19.35 -14.63 14.89
N ARG A 5 19.36 -15.76 14.18
CA ARG A 5 20.03 -15.88 12.87
C ARG A 5 19.35 -14.89 11.92
N ARG A 6 20.05 -13.82 11.54
CA ARG A 6 19.66 -13.01 10.37
C ARG A 6 19.69 -13.97 9.17
N ARG A 7 18.51 -14.34 8.69
CA ARG A 7 18.35 -15.15 7.48
C ARG A 7 18.90 -14.29 6.35
N THR A 8 20.07 -14.64 5.83
CA THR A 8 20.57 -14.05 4.59
C THR A 8 19.54 -14.36 3.51
N PRO A 9 19.03 -13.36 2.76
CA PRO A 9 18.10 -13.63 1.66
C PRO A 9 18.74 -14.65 0.71
N ASP A 10 18.07 -15.79 0.50
CA ASP A 10 18.46 -16.72 -0.55
C ASP A 10 18.09 -16.07 -1.90
N PHE A 11 18.98 -16.09 -2.89
CA PHE A 11 18.68 -15.60 -4.24
C PHE A 11 17.42 -16.25 -4.83
N ARG A 12 17.07 -17.47 -4.36
CA ARG A 12 15.80 -18.14 -4.72
C ARG A 12 14.58 -17.41 -4.15
N ASP A 13 14.66 -16.89 -2.93
CA ASP A 13 13.58 -16.16 -2.26
C ASP A 13 13.31 -14.83 -2.96
N GLU A 14 14.35 -14.10 -3.41
CA GLU A 14 14.20 -12.85 -4.18
C GLU A 14 13.52 -13.08 -5.54
N SER A 15 13.93 -14.14 -6.25
CA SER A 15 13.30 -14.53 -7.52
C SER A 15 11.84 -14.95 -7.33
N GLU A 16 11.53 -15.66 -6.25
CA GLU A 16 10.15 -16.04 -5.91
C GLU A 16 9.31 -14.82 -5.52
N ALA A 17 9.88 -13.88 -4.77
CA ALA A 17 9.24 -12.62 -4.40
C ALA A 17 8.88 -11.81 -5.65
N TYR A 18 9.82 -11.66 -6.58
CA TYR A 18 9.60 -10.96 -7.84
C TYR A 18 8.50 -11.61 -8.70
N SER A 19 8.53 -12.95 -8.83
CA SER A 19 7.51 -13.69 -9.58
C SER A 19 6.12 -13.54 -8.95
N SER A 20 6.05 -13.62 -7.61
CA SER A 20 4.81 -13.45 -6.86
C SER A 20 4.28 -12.02 -6.99
N PHE A 21 5.15 -11.01 -6.85
CA PHE A 21 4.80 -9.61 -7.04
C PHE A 21 4.21 -9.36 -8.43
N ARG A 22 4.89 -9.82 -9.48
CA ARG A 22 4.42 -9.65 -10.87
C ARG A 22 3.05 -10.28 -11.12
N ARG A 23 2.80 -11.47 -10.59
CA ARG A 23 1.47 -12.12 -10.68
C ARG A 23 0.42 -11.31 -9.93
N GLY A 24 0.77 -10.84 -8.74
CA GLY A 24 -0.10 -9.99 -7.92
C GLY A 24 -0.54 -8.71 -8.62
N VAL A 25 0.42 -7.99 -9.22
CA VAL A 25 0.15 -6.77 -10.00
C VAL A 25 -0.73 -7.07 -11.21
N ARG A 26 -0.44 -8.15 -11.94
CA ARG A 26 -1.28 -8.57 -13.08
C ARG A 26 -2.73 -8.85 -12.66
N PHE A 27 -2.95 -9.57 -11.56
CA PHE A 27 -4.31 -9.81 -11.06
C PHE A 27 -5.03 -8.52 -10.64
N LEU A 28 -4.31 -7.51 -10.12
CA LEU A 28 -4.90 -6.19 -9.87
C LEU A 28 -5.36 -5.51 -11.15
N GLU A 29 -4.53 -5.53 -12.19
CA GLU A 29 -4.85 -4.93 -13.50
C GLU A 29 -6.05 -5.62 -14.16
N GLU A 30 -6.17 -6.94 -13.98
CA GLU A 30 -7.29 -7.73 -14.48
C GLU A 30 -8.56 -7.64 -13.61
N GLY A 31 -8.54 -6.88 -12.50
CA GLY A 31 -9.72 -6.71 -11.64
C GLY A 31 -10.00 -7.87 -10.68
N HIS A 32 -8.98 -8.66 -10.36
CA HIS A 32 -9.03 -9.84 -9.48
C HIS A 32 -8.30 -9.60 -8.14
N PRO A 33 -8.83 -8.73 -7.26
CA PRO A 33 -8.09 -8.26 -6.09
C PRO A 33 -7.85 -9.35 -5.03
N ALA A 34 -8.66 -10.41 -4.98
CA ALA A 34 -8.45 -11.53 -4.07
C ALA A 34 -7.19 -12.34 -4.42
N GLN A 35 -7.05 -12.72 -5.70
CA GLN A 35 -5.85 -13.40 -6.21
C GLN A 35 -4.61 -12.50 -6.09
N ALA A 36 -4.78 -11.20 -6.35
CA ALA A 36 -3.71 -10.24 -6.15
C ALA A 36 -3.21 -10.22 -4.70
N ALA A 37 -4.11 -10.07 -3.72
CA ALA A 37 -3.74 -10.02 -2.31
C ALA A 37 -3.00 -11.28 -1.85
N MET A 38 -3.40 -12.46 -2.35
CA MET A 38 -2.70 -13.72 -2.09
C MET A 38 -1.23 -13.67 -2.56
N HIS A 39 -1.02 -13.33 -3.83
CA HIS A 39 0.33 -13.29 -4.42
C HIS A 39 1.20 -12.17 -3.83
N LEU A 40 0.62 -11.00 -3.56
CA LEU A 40 1.33 -9.86 -2.98
C LEU A 40 1.68 -10.11 -1.50
N SER A 41 0.81 -10.79 -0.74
CA SER A 41 1.14 -11.21 0.63
C SER A 41 2.32 -12.19 0.63
N ARG A 42 2.37 -13.13 -0.32
CA ARG A 42 3.52 -14.03 -0.48
C ARG A 42 4.80 -13.25 -0.80
N ALA A 43 4.73 -12.31 -1.73
CA ALA A 43 5.87 -11.47 -2.09
C ALA A 43 6.36 -10.63 -0.88
N LEU A 44 5.45 -10.06 -0.10
CA LEU A 44 5.78 -9.25 1.08
C LEU A 44 6.40 -10.09 2.20
N MET A 45 5.98 -11.34 2.38
CA MET A 45 6.63 -12.24 3.36
C MET A 45 8.08 -12.54 3.00
N LEU A 46 8.41 -12.59 1.69
CA LEU A 46 9.76 -12.85 1.21
C LEU A 46 10.62 -11.57 1.20
N GLU A 47 10.02 -10.42 0.89
CA GLU A 47 10.68 -9.12 0.92
C GLU A 47 9.87 -8.06 1.71
N PRO A 48 9.92 -8.07 3.06
CA PRO A 48 9.07 -7.21 3.91
C PRO A 48 9.32 -5.71 3.78
N GLY A 49 10.50 -5.30 3.29
CA GLY A 49 10.91 -3.91 3.17
C GLY A 49 10.59 -3.24 1.82
N ARG A 50 9.93 -3.95 0.89
CA ARG A 50 9.63 -3.39 -0.44
C ARG A 50 8.35 -2.56 -0.40
N THR A 51 8.51 -1.24 -0.48
CA THR A 51 7.42 -0.27 -0.59
C THR A 51 6.46 -0.60 -1.74
N SER A 52 6.97 -0.99 -2.91
CA SER A 52 6.15 -1.30 -4.09
C SER A 52 5.22 -2.51 -3.88
N ILE A 53 5.68 -3.53 -3.15
CA ILE A 53 4.86 -4.70 -2.81
C ILE A 53 3.79 -4.29 -1.81
N ARG A 54 4.17 -3.51 -0.78
CA ARG A 54 3.24 -3.00 0.23
C ARG A 54 2.15 -2.12 -0.39
N GLU A 55 2.51 -1.25 -1.31
CA GLU A 55 1.56 -0.39 -2.03
C GLU A 55 0.58 -1.22 -2.86
N ALA A 56 1.07 -2.15 -3.66
CA ALA A 56 0.23 -3.03 -4.45
C ALA A 56 -0.71 -3.85 -3.56
N LEU A 57 -0.22 -4.39 -2.44
CA LEU A 57 -1.07 -5.12 -1.50
C LEU A 57 -2.14 -4.21 -0.90
N GLY A 58 -1.78 -2.98 -0.51
CA GLY A 58 -2.73 -1.98 -0.01
C GLY A 58 -3.84 -1.67 -1.01
N ARG A 59 -3.50 -1.57 -2.30
CA ARG A 59 -4.47 -1.41 -3.39
C ARG A 59 -5.42 -2.60 -3.50
N ALA A 60 -4.90 -3.83 -3.38
CA ALA A 60 -5.71 -5.04 -3.40
C ALA A 60 -6.66 -5.12 -2.20
N GLU A 61 -6.18 -4.86 -0.99
CA GLU A 61 -6.99 -4.88 0.23
C GLU A 61 -8.08 -3.79 0.20
N PHE A 62 -7.78 -2.60 -0.34
CA PHE A 62 -8.78 -1.55 -0.55
C PHE A 62 -9.87 -2.01 -1.53
N ALA A 63 -9.49 -2.65 -2.65
CA ALA A 63 -10.45 -3.16 -3.63
C ALA A 63 -11.32 -4.30 -3.07
N LEU A 64 -10.83 -5.04 -2.08
CA LEU A 64 -11.59 -6.04 -1.32
C LEU A 64 -12.50 -5.44 -0.22
N GLY A 65 -12.47 -4.13 -0.02
CA GLY A 65 -13.20 -3.46 1.06
C GLY A 65 -12.59 -3.62 2.46
N ARG A 66 -11.37 -4.15 2.56
CA ARG A 66 -10.66 -4.38 3.82
C ARG A 66 -9.88 -3.12 4.21
N PHE A 67 -10.62 -2.06 4.52
CA PHE A 67 -10.06 -0.71 4.64
C PHE A 67 -9.10 -0.55 5.81
N GLU A 68 -9.29 -1.22 6.94
CA GLU A 68 -8.34 -1.17 8.06
C GLU A 68 -6.97 -1.72 7.65
N ARG A 69 -6.97 -2.89 6.99
CA ARG A 69 -5.73 -3.54 6.54
C ARG A 69 -5.01 -2.71 5.48
N ALA A 70 -5.76 -2.14 4.53
CA ALA A 70 -5.22 -1.22 3.55
C ALA A 70 -4.62 0.04 4.21
N ALA A 71 -5.32 0.64 5.19
CA ALA A 71 -4.83 1.80 5.92
C ALA A 71 -3.51 1.52 6.65
N THR A 72 -3.38 0.36 7.32
CA THR A 72 -2.12 -0.04 7.97
C THR A 72 -0.97 -0.11 6.97
N LEU A 73 -1.17 -0.77 5.82
CA LEU A 73 -0.15 -0.89 4.78
C LEU A 73 0.28 0.48 4.23
N PHE A 74 -0.67 1.39 3.97
CA PHE A 74 -0.31 2.73 3.49
C PHE A 74 0.33 3.60 4.58
N ARG A 75 -0.06 3.44 5.85
CA ARG A 75 0.55 4.15 6.97
C ARG A 75 2.01 3.76 7.14
N GLU A 76 2.33 2.47 7.07
CA GLU A 76 3.71 1.98 7.05
C GLU A 76 4.52 2.60 5.89
N ILE A 77 3.94 2.78 4.70
CA ILE A 77 4.61 3.47 3.60
C ILE A 77 4.87 4.93 3.94
N THR A 78 3.91 5.64 4.52
CA THR A 78 4.08 7.06 4.86
C THR A 78 5.04 7.28 6.03
N ASP A 79 5.20 6.28 6.90
CA ASP A 79 6.17 6.31 7.99
C ASP A 79 7.60 6.07 7.46
N ASP A 80 7.76 5.14 6.50
CA ASP A 80 9.05 4.83 5.86
C ASP A 80 9.47 5.88 4.81
N VAL A 81 8.50 6.38 4.05
CA VAL A 81 8.67 7.29 2.89
C VAL A 81 7.68 8.45 2.99
N PRO A 82 7.99 9.48 3.81
CA PRO A 82 7.05 10.57 4.11
C PRO A 82 6.67 11.46 2.93
N ASP A 83 7.41 11.42 1.83
CA ASP A 83 7.16 12.19 0.60
C ASP A 83 6.41 11.38 -0.48
N HIS A 84 5.92 10.19 -0.14
CA HIS A 84 5.18 9.34 -1.08
C HIS A 84 3.73 9.85 -1.28
N ALA A 85 3.54 10.78 -2.22
CA ALA A 85 2.24 11.42 -2.49
C ALA A 85 1.07 10.43 -2.66
N TYR A 86 1.27 9.35 -3.41
CA TYR A 86 0.23 8.34 -3.63
C TYR A 86 -0.18 7.60 -2.34
N ALA A 87 0.76 7.29 -1.44
CA ALA A 87 0.48 6.56 -0.22
C ALA A 87 -0.37 7.41 0.73
N HIS A 88 -0.08 8.72 0.83
CA HIS A 88 -0.94 9.66 1.54
C HIS A 88 -2.35 9.72 0.93
N TYR A 89 -2.46 9.80 -0.39
CA TYR A 89 -3.78 9.79 -1.04
C TYR A 89 -4.55 8.48 -0.78
N ALA A 90 -3.88 7.34 -0.90
CA ALA A 90 -4.49 6.03 -0.67
C ALA A 90 -4.90 5.85 0.80
N LEU A 91 -4.07 6.30 1.76
CA LEU A 91 -4.41 6.32 3.18
C LEU A 91 -5.63 7.22 3.44
N ALA A 92 -5.69 8.41 2.84
CA ALA A 92 -6.86 9.28 2.96
C ALA A 92 -8.15 8.61 2.46
N ARG A 93 -8.08 7.86 1.35
CA ARG A 93 -9.22 7.09 0.84
C ARG A 93 -9.65 5.98 1.80
N CYS A 94 -8.71 5.29 2.44
CA CYS A 94 -9.01 4.26 3.43
C CYS A 94 -9.67 4.86 4.67
N LEU A 95 -9.07 5.91 5.25
CA LEU A 95 -9.56 6.60 6.44
C LEU A 95 -10.97 7.17 6.22
N ARG A 96 -11.25 7.73 5.04
CA ARG A 96 -12.59 8.17 4.66
C ARG A 96 -13.61 7.02 4.70
N ARG A 97 -13.27 5.85 4.17
CA ARG A 97 -14.14 4.67 4.19
C ARG A 97 -14.39 4.16 5.61
N LEU A 98 -13.43 4.37 6.52
CA LEU A 98 -13.52 4.06 7.94
C LEU A 98 -14.26 5.15 8.76
N GLY A 99 -14.59 6.30 8.17
CA GLY A 99 -15.24 7.41 8.88
C GLY A 99 -14.28 8.38 9.57
N GLU A 100 -12.97 8.18 9.45
CA GLU A 100 -11.92 8.98 10.07
C GLU A 100 -11.63 10.26 9.26
N ARG A 101 -12.65 11.11 9.14
CA ARG A 101 -12.66 12.26 8.22
C ARG A 101 -11.54 13.28 8.48
N ARG A 102 -11.18 13.51 9.74
CA ARG A 102 -10.17 14.50 10.10
C ARG A 102 -8.77 14.07 9.64
N GLU A 103 -8.42 12.82 9.85
CA GLU A 103 -7.13 12.26 9.43
C GLU A 103 -7.08 12.11 7.90
N ALA A 104 -8.19 11.71 7.29
CA ALA A 104 -8.31 11.67 5.83
C ALA A 104 -8.02 13.03 5.18
N ARG A 105 -8.55 14.13 5.76
CA ARG A 105 -8.25 15.50 5.31
C ARG A 105 -6.76 15.83 5.35
N ALA A 106 -6.11 15.48 6.45
CA ALA A 106 -4.69 15.78 6.64
C ALA A 106 -3.85 15.10 5.56
N HIS A 107 -4.05 13.80 5.34
CA HIS A 107 -3.31 13.06 4.32
C HIS A 107 -3.64 13.50 2.89
N LEU A 108 -4.89 13.87 2.58
CA LEU A 108 -5.21 14.42 1.26
C LEU A 108 -4.49 15.76 1.01
N ARG A 109 -4.39 16.62 2.02
CA ARG A 109 -3.61 17.86 1.92
C ARG A 109 -2.13 17.61 1.69
N LEU A 110 -1.55 16.61 2.37
CA LEU A 110 -0.16 16.20 2.15
C LEU A 110 0.05 15.70 0.73
N ALA A 111 -0.81 14.80 0.23
CA ALA A 111 -0.72 14.32 -1.15
C ALA A 111 -0.75 15.46 -2.18
N ARG A 112 -1.64 16.45 -1.99
CA ARG A 112 -1.71 17.66 -2.84
C ARG A 112 -0.47 18.54 -2.74
N ALA A 113 0.13 18.65 -1.56
CA ALA A 113 1.32 19.46 -1.35
C ALA A 113 2.57 18.80 -1.98
N LEU A 114 2.66 17.47 -1.91
CA LEU A 114 3.76 16.69 -2.47
C LEU A 114 3.70 16.61 -4.00
N ASP A 115 2.49 16.57 -4.58
CA ASP A 115 2.29 16.62 -6.03
C ASP A 115 1.10 17.54 -6.39
N PRO A 116 1.34 18.87 -6.49
CA PRO A 116 0.31 19.83 -6.83
C PRO A 116 -0.17 19.75 -8.30
N ALA A 117 0.62 19.10 -9.16
CA ALA A 117 0.33 18.97 -10.58
C ALA A 117 -0.70 17.88 -10.86
N SER A 118 -0.76 16.84 -10.03
CA SER A 118 -1.69 15.72 -10.15
C SER A 118 -3.15 16.11 -9.94
N GLU A 119 -3.96 15.87 -10.97
CA GLU A 119 -5.41 16.04 -10.90
C GLU A 119 -6.08 15.07 -9.92
N VAL A 120 -5.48 13.89 -9.71
CA VAL A 120 -6.00 12.84 -8.81
C VAL A 120 -6.13 13.37 -7.39
N TYR A 121 -5.17 14.18 -6.94
CA TYR A 121 -5.16 14.69 -5.56
C TYR A 121 -5.97 15.97 -5.42
N ARG A 122 -6.18 16.75 -6.49
CA ARG A 122 -6.93 18.02 -6.44
C ARG A 122 -8.39 17.83 -6.08
N GLN A 123 -8.99 16.71 -6.45
CA GLN A 123 -10.40 16.48 -6.16
C GLN A 123 -10.63 16.29 -4.66
N PRO A 124 -11.67 16.93 -4.08
CA PRO A 124 -12.08 16.63 -2.72
C PRO A 124 -12.55 15.18 -2.63
N LEU A 125 -12.25 14.54 -1.51
CA LEU A 125 -12.83 13.25 -1.21
C LEU A 125 -14.21 13.50 -0.58
N GLU A 126 -15.27 12.97 -1.18
CA GLU A 126 -16.64 13.15 -0.68
C GLU A 126 -16.75 12.76 0.80
N GLY A 127 -17.31 13.65 1.62
CA GLY A 127 -17.45 13.47 3.07
C GLY A 127 -16.17 13.71 3.86
N VAL A 128 -15.13 14.26 3.22
CA VAL A 128 -13.86 14.68 3.83
C VAL A 128 -13.75 16.21 3.84
N ASP A 129 -14.82 16.95 3.51
CA ASP A 129 -14.87 18.42 3.60
C ASP A 129 -14.90 18.93 5.05
#